data_AF-A0A3D3B8V2-F1
#
_entry.id   AF-A0A3D3B8V2-F1
#
_cell.length_a   1.000
_cell.length_b   1.000
_cell.length_c   1.000
_cell.angle_alpha   90.00
_cell.angle_beta   90.00
_cell.angle_gamma   90.00
#
_symmetry.space_group_name_H-M   'P 1'
#
loop_
_entity.id
_entity.type
_entity.pdbx_description
1 polymer ?
#
loop_
_entity_poly.entity_id
_entity_poly.type
_entity_poly.pdbx_seq_one_letter_code
_entity_poly.pdbx_strand_id
1 'polypeptide(L)'
;MVEAKIPYRILSLDGGGAKGFYTLGVLAEIEGLIGCRLCEKFDLVFGTSTGAIIASMIALGMTVDEIHVNYKTYVPDIMRLKKPEHKSARLAELAEKIFGDAKFDDVKTGVGIVTTKWVTERPMIFKGNVEYAHGRKGTFKPGFGVRIGDAVQASCSAFPFFSPKTVTTADGDEVTLVDGGYCANNPTLYAIADASRALGLTHQDLRVVSVGVGVYPSPKLSKFSLMYWANKYLLSVQLLQKTLEINTQSMEQLRAILFKDVATVRISDTFEQPEMATDLFEHDLKKLNILRQRGRESFAKSEALLKEYLL
;
A
#
# COMPACT_ATOMS: atom_id res chain seq x y z
N MET A 1 -6.36 -10.96 -38.92
CA MET A 1 -6.73 -11.15 -37.50
C MET A 1 -5.52 -10.67 -36.71
N VAL A 2 -5.58 -9.47 -36.13
CA VAL A 2 -4.51 -9.01 -35.21
C VAL A 2 -4.77 -9.77 -33.90
N GLU A 3 -3.82 -10.58 -33.44
CA GLU A 3 -3.92 -11.21 -32.12
C GLU A 3 -4.17 -10.12 -31.08
N ALA A 4 -5.23 -10.28 -30.29
CA ALA A 4 -5.53 -9.35 -29.20
C ALA A 4 -4.39 -9.48 -28.19
N LYS A 5 -3.55 -8.44 -28.08
CA LYS A 5 -2.44 -8.39 -27.14
C LYS A 5 -3.00 -8.47 -25.71
N ILE A 6 -2.51 -9.43 -24.93
CA ILE A 6 -2.89 -9.58 -23.52
C ILE A 6 -2.43 -8.31 -22.77
N PRO A 7 -3.33 -7.59 -22.08
CA PRO A 7 -2.95 -6.36 -21.39
C PRO A 7 -2.08 -6.66 -20.16
N TYR A 8 -1.19 -5.72 -19.84
CA TYR A 8 -0.38 -5.73 -18.64
C TYR A 8 -1.14 -5.08 -17.49
N ARG A 9 -1.44 -5.86 -16.45
CA ARG A 9 -2.35 -5.48 -15.36
C ARG A 9 -1.57 -5.07 -14.12
N ILE A 10 -1.82 -3.85 -13.67
CA ILE A 10 -1.18 -3.25 -12.52
C ILE A 10 -2.21 -3.09 -11.40
N LEU A 11 -1.90 -3.62 -10.22
CA LEU A 11 -2.61 -3.35 -8.98
C LEU A 11 -1.79 -2.37 -8.13
N SER A 12 -2.38 -1.28 -7.68
CA SER A 12 -1.71 -0.26 -6.87
C SER A 12 -2.51 0.00 -5.59
N LEU A 13 -1.87 -0.14 -4.44
CA LEU A 13 -2.50 -0.11 -3.12
C LEU A 13 -1.96 1.04 -2.27
N ASP A 14 -2.85 1.96 -1.90
CA ASP A 14 -2.49 3.13 -1.10
C ASP A 14 -2.08 2.79 0.34
N GLY A 15 -1.32 3.69 0.95
CA GLY A 15 -1.07 3.71 2.39
C GLY A 15 -2.23 4.31 3.19
N GLY A 16 -2.35 3.91 4.46
CA GLY A 16 -3.46 4.36 5.29
C GLY A 16 -3.64 3.72 6.66
N GLY A 17 -2.59 3.10 7.22
CA GLY A 17 -2.66 2.45 8.53
C GLY A 17 -3.74 1.38 8.61
N ALA A 18 -4.53 1.37 9.69
CA ALA A 18 -5.60 0.40 9.89
C ALA A 18 -6.69 0.42 8.80
N LYS A 19 -6.83 1.52 8.05
CA LYS A 19 -7.88 1.66 7.03
C LYS A 19 -7.76 0.69 5.85
N GLY A 20 -6.66 -0.07 5.74
CA GLY A 20 -6.51 -1.17 4.76
C GLY A 20 -7.62 -2.25 4.83
N PHE A 21 -8.45 -2.29 5.88
CA PHE A 21 -9.68 -3.10 5.86
C PHE A 21 -10.61 -2.73 4.71
N TYR A 22 -10.71 -1.45 4.35
CA TYR A 22 -11.45 -1.00 3.17
C TYR A 22 -10.86 -1.62 1.90
N THR A 23 -9.54 -1.54 1.74
CA THR A 23 -8.81 -2.13 0.60
C THR A 23 -9.11 -3.62 0.48
N LEU A 24 -9.05 -4.38 1.58
CA LEU A 24 -9.37 -5.82 1.59
C LEU A 24 -10.84 -6.12 1.24
N GLY A 25 -11.76 -5.21 1.53
CA GLY A 25 -13.14 -5.30 1.07
C GLY A 25 -13.25 -5.23 -0.45
N VAL A 26 -12.58 -4.24 -1.07
CA VAL A 26 -12.53 -4.10 -2.53
C VAL A 26 -11.84 -5.31 -3.17
N LEU A 27 -10.69 -5.73 -2.63
CA LEU A 27 -9.91 -6.83 -3.18
C LEU A 27 -10.64 -8.17 -3.11
N ALA A 28 -11.47 -8.41 -2.09
CA ALA A 28 -12.26 -9.63 -2.00
C ALA A 28 -13.27 -9.75 -3.15
N GLU A 29 -13.88 -8.63 -3.54
CA GLU A 29 -14.79 -8.60 -4.69
C GLU A 29 -14.02 -8.75 -6.02
N ILE A 30 -12.82 -8.16 -6.14
CA ILE A 30 -11.96 -8.34 -7.32
C ILE A 30 -11.52 -9.80 -7.45
N GLU A 31 -11.05 -10.44 -6.37
CA GLU A 31 -10.63 -11.84 -6.38
C GLU A 31 -11.81 -12.77 -6.73
N GLY A 32 -13.00 -12.49 -6.18
CA GLY A 32 -14.24 -13.19 -6.53
C GLY A 32 -14.64 -13.01 -7.99
N LEU A 33 -14.48 -11.79 -8.55
CA LEU A 33 -14.78 -11.49 -9.95
C LEU A 33 -13.90 -12.27 -10.92
N ILE A 34 -12.60 -12.37 -10.64
CA ILE A 34 -11.62 -13.01 -11.54
C ILE A 34 -11.50 -14.52 -11.34
N GLY A 35 -11.99 -15.06 -10.22
CA GLY A 35 -12.04 -16.49 -9.93
C GLY A 35 -10.67 -17.17 -9.72
N CYS A 36 -9.62 -16.39 -9.48
CA CYS A 36 -8.25 -16.85 -9.27
C CYS A 36 -7.52 -15.92 -8.29
N ARG A 37 -6.33 -16.31 -7.81
CA ARG A 37 -5.55 -15.46 -6.90
C ARG A 37 -5.16 -14.16 -7.59
N LEU A 38 -5.12 -13.06 -6.84
CA LEU A 38 -4.75 -11.75 -7.41
C LEU A 38 -3.38 -11.78 -8.13
N CYS A 39 -2.39 -12.53 -7.63
CA CYS A 39 -1.08 -12.66 -8.27
C CYS A 39 -1.09 -13.41 -9.61
N GLU A 40 -2.12 -14.20 -9.89
CA GLU A 40 -2.26 -14.93 -11.16
C GLU A 40 -2.87 -14.04 -12.25
N LYS A 41 -3.54 -12.94 -11.86
CA LYS A 41 -4.17 -12.00 -12.78
C LYS A 41 -3.40 -10.69 -12.95
N PHE A 42 -2.80 -10.17 -11.89
CA PHE A 42 -2.03 -8.92 -11.93
C PHE A 42 -0.56 -9.22 -12.17
N ASP A 43 0.04 -8.57 -13.17
CA ASP A 43 1.46 -8.72 -13.54
C ASP A 43 2.40 -7.88 -12.65
N LEU A 44 1.85 -6.84 -12.02
CA LEU A 44 2.58 -5.94 -11.13
C LEU A 44 1.69 -5.46 -9.99
N VAL A 45 2.17 -5.59 -8.75
CA VAL A 45 1.48 -5.13 -7.54
C VAL A 45 2.35 -4.14 -6.79
N PHE A 46 1.86 -2.92 -6.61
CA PHE A 46 2.53 -1.88 -5.84
C PHE A 46 1.80 -1.60 -4.53
N GLY A 47 2.57 -1.29 -3.48
CA GLY A 47 2.02 -0.96 -2.19
C GLY A 47 2.86 0.05 -1.42
N THR A 48 2.17 0.93 -0.70
CA THR A 48 2.77 1.84 0.27
C THR A 48 2.20 1.57 1.65
N SER A 49 3.04 1.49 2.68
CA SER A 49 2.62 1.30 4.08
C SER A 49 1.68 0.09 4.21
N THR A 50 0.45 0.28 4.69
CA THR A 50 -0.53 -0.82 4.74
C THR A 50 -0.75 -1.51 3.38
N GLY A 51 -0.73 -0.75 2.29
CA GLY A 51 -0.75 -1.29 0.93
C GLY A 51 0.46 -2.18 0.64
N ALA A 52 1.64 -1.91 1.21
CA ALA A 52 2.82 -2.75 1.07
C ALA A 52 2.68 -4.09 1.81
N ILE A 53 2.05 -4.09 2.99
CA ILE A 53 1.71 -5.33 3.72
C ILE A 53 0.84 -6.23 2.83
N ILE A 54 -0.24 -5.65 2.27
CA ILE A 54 -1.19 -6.38 1.42
C ILE A 54 -0.54 -6.81 0.10
N ALA A 55 0.15 -5.89 -0.59
CA ALA A 55 0.84 -6.16 -1.86
C ALA A 55 1.87 -7.28 -1.74
N SER A 56 2.63 -7.32 -0.64
CA SER A 56 3.65 -8.34 -0.43
C SER A 56 3.03 -9.72 -0.21
N MET A 57 1.94 -9.82 0.56
CA MET A 57 1.23 -11.09 0.73
C MET A 57 0.57 -11.56 -0.58
N ILE A 58 0.00 -10.64 -1.37
CA ILE A 58 -0.48 -10.95 -2.73
C ILE A 58 0.68 -11.48 -3.58
N ALA A 59 1.81 -10.78 -3.60
CA ALA A 59 2.96 -11.15 -4.40
C ALA A 59 3.54 -12.51 -4.00
N LEU A 60 3.41 -12.94 -2.74
CA LEU A 60 3.79 -14.27 -2.28
C LEU A 60 2.73 -15.35 -2.56
N GLY A 61 1.60 -14.98 -3.15
CA GLY A 61 0.55 -15.89 -3.61
C GLY A 61 -0.51 -16.24 -2.57
N MET A 62 -0.69 -15.41 -1.54
CA MET A 62 -1.80 -15.54 -0.60
C MET A 62 -3.12 -15.07 -1.22
N THR A 63 -4.22 -15.74 -0.86
CA THR A 63 -5.60 -15.32 -1.16
C THR A 63 -6.00 -14.10 -0.33
N VAL A 64 -6.99 -13.33 -0.78
CA VAL A 64 -7.47 -12.15 -0.02
C VAL A 64 -8.03 -12.55 1.34
N ASP A 65 -8.63 -13.74 1.48
CA ASP A 65 -9.13 -14.24 2.75
C ASP A 65 -8.00 -14.57 3.74
N GLU A 66 -6.92 -15.23 3.30
CA GLU A 66 -5.73 -15.45 4.15
C GLU A 66 -5.11 -14.13 4.60
N ILE A 67 -4.99 -13.16 3.67
CA ILE A 67 -4.50 -11.82 3.98
C ILE A 67 -5.41 -11.16 5.01
N HIS A 68 -6.73 -11.26 4.85
CA HIS A 68 -7.68 -10.67 5.78
C HIS A 68 -7.60 -11.30 7.17
N VAL A 69 -7.40 -12.61 7.29
CA VAL A 69 -7.18 -13.28 8.58
C VAL A 69 -5.94 -12.73 9.29
N ASN A 70 -4.81 -12.65 8.58
CA ASN A 70 -3.58 -12.08 9.12
C ASN A 70 -3.77 -10.61 9.52
N TYR A 71 -4.36 -9.81 8.64
CA TYR A 71 -4.56 -8.38 8.85
C TYR A 71 -5.48 -8.11 10.05
N LYS A 72 -6.59 -8.85 10.17
CA LYS A 72 -7.54 -8.75 11.27
C LYS A 72 -6.92 -9.13 12.61
N THR A 73 -6.02 -10.11 12.61
CA THR A 73 -5.35 -10.59 13.82
C THR A 73 -4.29 -9.60 14.30
N TYR A 74 -3.50 -9.06 13.38
CA TYR A 74 -2.23 -8.42 13.74
C TYR A 74 -2.24 -6.90 13.70
N VAL A 75 -2.99 -6.28 12.77
CA VAL A 75 -2.99 -4.81 12.63
C VAL A 75 -3.60 -4.11 13.85
N PRO A 76 -4.78 -4.51 14.36
CA PRO A 76 -5.36 -3.88 15.55
C PRO A 76 -4.44 -3.97 16.78
N ASP A 77 -3.70 -5.07 16.91
CA ASP A 77 -2.73 -5.28 18.00
C ASP A 77 -1.58 -4.27 17.95
N ILE A 78 -1.04 -3.99 16.76
CA ILE A 78 -0.03 -2.94 16.57
C ILE A 78 -0.63 -1.57 16.90
N MET A 79 -1.82 -1.27 16.37
CA MET A 79 -2.42 0.05 16.45
C MET A 79 -2.83 0.45 17.87
N ARG A 80 -3.13 -0.53 18.73
CA ARG A 80 -3.42 -0.33 20.16
C ARG A 80 -2.21 0.13 20.98
N LEU A 81 -0.99 -0.21 20.56
CA LEU A 81 0.23 0.21 21.25
C LEU A 81 0.38 1.73 21.18
N LYS A 82 1.04 2.34 22.16
CA LYS A 82 1.19 3.80 22.24
C LYS A 82 2.59 4.31 21.89
N LYS A 83 3.62 3.53 22.22
CA LYS A 83 5.02 3.93 22.04
C LYS A 83 5.53 3.54 20.65
N PRO A 84 6.25 4.43 19.94
CA PRO A 84 6.76 4.14 18.60
C PRO A 84 7.67 2.92 18.55
N GLU A 85 8.51 2.72 19.56
CA GLU A 85 9.45 1.61 19.64
C GLU A 85 8.71 0.27 19.80
N HIS A 86 7.66 0.26 20.62
CA HIS A 86 6.82 -0.92 20.81
C HIS A 86 6.02 -1.25 19.55
N LYS A 87 5.48 -0.24 18.87
CA LYS A 87 4.80 -0.42 17.58
C LYS A 87 5.73 -1.02 16.53
N SER A 88 6.94 -0.46 16.39
CA SER A 88 7.94 -0.96 15.43
C SER A 88 8.44 -2.37 15.78
N ALA A 89 8.65 -2.68 17.06
CA ALA A 89 9.05 -4.03 17.50
C ALA A 89 7.95 -5.06 17.22
N ARG A 90 6.69 -4.72 17.52
CA ARG A 90 5.54 -5.58 17.23
C ARG A 90 5.36 -5.79 15.73
N LEU A 91 5.52 -4.74 14.92
CA LEU A 91 5.48 -4.85 13.47
C LEU A 91 6.61 -5.76 12.93
N ALA A 92 7.82 -5.68 13.50
CA ALA A 92 8.93 -6.57 13.14
C ALA A 92 8.63 -8.04 13.44
N GLU A 93 8.13 -8.33 14.64
CA GLU A 93 7.72 -9.68 15.05
C GLU A 93 6.68 -10.27 14.08
N LEU A 94 5.71 -9.45 13.68
CA LEU A 94 4.64 -9.86 12.79
C LEU A 94 5.12 -10.01 11.35
N ALA A 95 6.03 -9.15 10.90
CA ALA A 95 6.68 -9.31 9.60
C ALA A 95 7.46 -10.63 9.53
N GLU A 96 8.19 -10.99 10.58
CA GLU A 96 8.90 -12.28 10.66
C GLU A 96 7.91 -13.46 10.66
N LYS A 97 6.78 -13.36 11.36
CA LYS A 97 5.75 -14.42 11.38
C LYS A 97 5.06 -14.64 10.03
N ILE A 98 4.81 -13.56 9.27
CA ILE A 98 4.07 -13.64 8.00
C ILE A 98 5.01 -13.92 6.82
N PHE A 99 6.16 -13.24 6.78
CA PHE A 99 7.06 -13.27 5.63
C PHE A 99 8.29 -14.15 5.87
N GLY A 100 8.67 -14.44 7.13
CA GLY A 100 9.87 -15.20 7.46
C GLY A 100 11.11 -14.70 6.72
N ASP A 101 11.83 -15.63 6.11
CA ASP A 101 13.02 -15.35 5.31
C ASP A 101 12.74 -15.04 3.83
N ALA A 102 11.48 -14.81 3.45
CA ALA A 102 11.11 -14.55 2.06
C ALA A 102 11.86 -13.34 1.49
N LYS A 103 12.41 -13.53 0.30
CA LYS A 103 13.11 -12.53 -0.51
C LYS A 103 12.30 -12.19 -1.76
N PHE A 104 12.76 -11.17 -2.45
CA PHE A 104 12.10 -10.65 -3.65
C PHE A 104 12.15 -11.61 -4.85
N ASP A 105 12.99 -12.65 -4.80
CA ASP A 105 13.01 -13.72 -5.80
C ASP A 105 11.93 -14.79 -5.56
N ASP A 106 11.29 -14.81 -4.38
CA ASP A 106 10.25 -15.79 -4.03
C ASP A 106 8.84 -15.42 -4.55
N VAL A 107 8.68 -14.19 -5.05
CA VAL A 107 7.39 -13.64 -5.47
C VAL A 107 6.85 -14.31 -6.72
N LYS A 108 5.52 -14.43 -6.80
CA LYS A 108 4.76 -15.03 -7.90
C LYS A 108 4.35 -14.02 -8.97
N THR A 109 4.41 -12.74 -8.66
CA THR A 109 4.17 -11.62 -9.59
C THR A 109 5.09 -10.45 -9.27
N GLY A 110 5.23 -9.50 -10.19
CA GLY A 110 6.02 -8.30 -9.96
C GLY A 110 5.51 -7.54 -8.73
N VAL A 111 6.44 -7.07 -7.89
CA VAL A 111 6.10 -6.30 -6.68
C VAL A 111 6.91 -5.02 -6.57
N GLY A 112 6.29 -3.96 -6.07
CA GLY A 112 6.91 -2.70 -5.70
C GLY A 112 6.51 -2.26 -4.29
N ILE A 113 7.48 -2.11 -3.38
CA ILE A 113 7.25 -1.61 -2.02
C ILE A 113 7.90 -0.24 -1.88
N VAL A 114 7.08 0.79 -1.63
CA VAL A 114 7.56 2.18 -1.55
C VAL A 114 8.03 2.50 -0.13
N THR A 115 9.23 3.08 -0.02
CA THR A 115 9.79 3.63 1.22
C THR A 115 10.45 4.98 0.95
N THR A 116 10.78 5.71 2.02
CA THR A 116 11.47 7.00 1.94
C THR A 116 12.83 6.89 2.63
N LYS A 117 13.93 7.20 1.93
CA LYS A 117 15.25 7.35 2.54
C LYS A 117 15.25 8.56 3.46
N TRP A 118 15.48 8.32 4.74
CA TRP A 118 15.43 9.36 5.77
C TRP A 118 16.54 10.40 5.58
N VAL A 119 17.77 9.95 5.36
CA VAL A 119 18.94 10.84 5.33
C VAL A 119 19.04 11.64 4.02
N THR A 120 18.70 11.02 2.89
CA THR A 120 18.86 11.65 1.56
C THR A 120 17.56 12.18 0.97
N GLU A 121 16.44 12.04 1.70
CA GLU A 121 15.12 12.60 1.33
C GLU A 121 14.65 12.19 -0.08
N ARG A 122 14.86 10.91 -0.42
CA ARG A 122 14.53 10.34 -1.73
C ARG A 122 13.72 9.05 -1.59
N PRO A 123 12.87 8.71 -2.57
CA PRO A 123 12.20 7.42 -2.58
C PRO A 123 13.22 6.28 -2.70
N MET A 124 12.94 5.17 -2.02
CA MET A 124 13.56 3.88 -2.28
C MET A 124 12.44 2.86 -2.46
N ILE A 125 12.36 2.29 -3.66
CA ILE A 125 11.32 1.33 -4.01
C ILE A 125 11.98 -0.04 -4.15
N PHE A 126 11.59 -0.97 -3.28
CA PHE A 126 12.03 -2.35 -3.39
C PHE A 126 11.23 -3.04 -4.50
N LYS A 127 11.94 -3.63 -5.47
CA LYS A 127 11.32 -4.22 -6.66
C LYS A 127 11.68 -5.68 -6.80
N GLY A 128 10.72 -6.49 -7.23
CA GLY A 128 10.87 -7.94 -7.42
C GLY A 128 11.71 -8.37 -8.63
N ASN A 129 11.97 -7.47 -9.59
CA ASN A 129 12.64 -7.83 -10.83
C ASN A 129 13.60 -6.71 -11.28
N VAL A 130 14.77 -7.11 -11.79
CA VAL A 130 15.80 -6.22 -12.33
C VAL A 130 15.30 -5.40 -13.52
N GLU A 131 14.35 -5.93 -14.29
CA GLU A 131 13.80 -5.23 -15.46
C GLU A 131 13.04 -3.95 -15.08
N TYR A 132 12.56 -3.85 -13.83
CA TYR A 132 11.93 -2.63 -13.32
C TYR A 132 12.93 -1.55 -12.88
N ALA A 133 14.24 -1.80 -12.95
CA ALA A 133 15.24 -0.82 -12.55
C ALA A 133 15.35 0.33 -13.57
N HIS A 134 15.22 1.58 -13.10
CA HIS A 134 15.45 2.80 -13.88
C HIS A 134 16.94 3.13 -13.94
N GLY A 135 17.69 2.27 -14.64
CA GLY A 135 19.15 2.30 -14.70
C GLY A 135 19.82 1.43 -13.62
N ARG A 136 21.14 1.26 -13.74
CA ARG A 136 21.95 0.34 -12.90
C ARG A 136 21.50 -1.13 -12.95
N LYS A 137 20.88 -1.59 -14.05
CA LYS A 137 20.43 -2.98 -14.23
C LYS A 137 21.53 -4.01 -13.94
N GLY A 138 22.77 -3.74 -14.35
CA GLY A 138 23.90 -4.66 -14.15
C GLY A 138 24.32 -4.89 -12.69
N THR A 139 23.92 -4.02 -11.76
CA THR A 139 24.24 -4.16 -10.32
C THR A 139 23.00 -4.22 -9.43
N PHE A 140 21.81 -4.04 -9.99
CA PHE A 140 20.56 -4.06 -9.24
C PHE A 140 20.22 -5.50 -8.85
N LYS A 141 20.05 -5.73 -7.55
CA LYS A 141 19.53 -6.99 -7.01
C LYS A 141 18.07 -6.79 -6.59
N PRO A 142 17.16 -7.73 -6.89
CA PRO A 142 15.78 -7.67 -6.40
C PRO A 142 15.72 -7.36 -4.90
N GLY A 143 14.85 -6.41 -4.54
CA GLY A 143 14.75 -5.91 -3.17
C GLY A 143 16.02 -5.29 -2.59
N PHE A 144 17.03 -4.95 -3.40
CA PHE A 144 18.37 -4.62 -2.93
C PHE A 144 18.99 -5.71 -2.02
N GLY A 145 18.52 -6.96 -2.18
CA GLY A 145 18.84 -8.13 -1.35
C GLY A 145 18.30 -8.12 0.08
N VAL A 146 17.39 -7.19 0.40
CA VAL A 146 16.71 -7.12 1.69
C VAL A 146 15.53 -8.11 1.72
N ARG A 147 15.20 -8.67 2.88
CA ARG A 147 14.03 -9.53 3.07
C ARG A 147 12.73 -8.74 2.87
N ILE A 148 11.68 -9.39 2.38
CA ILE A 148 10.37 -8.75 2.19
C ILE A 148 9.85 -8.17 3.51
N GLY A 149 9.97 -8.92 4.61
CA GLY A 149 9.53 -8.46 5.94
C GLY A 149 10.20 -7.15 6.39
N ASP A 150 11.50 -7.00 6.13
CA ASP A 150 12.26 -5.79 6.45
C ASP A 150 11.84 -4.59 5.57
N ALA A 151 11.59 -4.83 4.28
CA ALA A 151 11.09 -3.81 3.36
C ALA A 151 9.66 -3.35 3.72
N VAL A 152 8.79 -4.29 4.08
CA VAL A 152 7.42 -4.00 4.57
C VAL A 152 7.48 -3.19 5.86
N GLN A 153 8.31 -3.60 6.83
CA GLN A 153 8.48 -2.86 8.08
C GLN A 153 8.93 -1.41 7.81
N ALA A 154 9.90 -1.22 6.92
CA ALA A 154 10.36 0.11 6.51
C ALA A 154 9.24 0.94 5.88
N SER A 155 8.45 0.35 4.97
CA SER A 155 7.32 1.01 4.31
C SER A 155 6.23 1.45 5.27
N CYS A 156 6.08 0.79 6.41
CA CYS A 156 5.09 1.11 7.44
C CYS A 156 5.65 1.98 8.59
N SER A 157 6.91 2.43 8.51
CA SER A 157 7.57 3.17 9.59
C SER A 157 7.17 4.67 9.58
N ALA A 158 5.90 4.95 9.87
CA ALA A 158 5.33 6.30 9.87
C ALA A 158 5.81 7.11 11.09
N PHE A 159 6.96 7.75 10.95
CA PHE A 159 7.55 8.61 11.98
C PHE A 159 6.64 9.81 12.32
N PRO A 160 6.53 10.26 13.58
CA PRO A 160 7.15 9.75 14.79
C PRO A 160 6.35 8.65 15.49
N PHE A 161 5.28 8.10 14.88
CA PHE A 161 4.45 7.08 15.51
C PHE A 161 5.02 5.66 15.42
N PHE A 162 5.94 5.45 14.48
CA PHE A 162 6.81 4.29 14.40
C PHE A 162 8.26 4.77 14.35
N SER A 163 9.17 3.96 14.86
CA SER A 163 10.61 4.20 14.72
C SER A 163 11.06 3.97 13.27
N PRO A 164 11.99 4.77 12.74
CA PRO A 164 12.62 4.48 11.45
C PRO A 164 13.28 3.09 11.43
N LYS A 165 13.35 2.46 10.26
CA LYS A 165 13.97 1.16 10.07
C LYS A 165 15.25 1.32 9.26
N THR A 166 16.38 0.85 9.78
CA THR A 166 17.59 0.69 8.98
C THR A 166 17.62 -0.71 8.39
N VAL A 167 17.97 -0.80 7.10
CA VAL A 167 18.20 -2.06 6.38
C VAL A 167 19.61 -2.08 5.83
N THR A 168 20.22 -3.25 5.78
CA THR A 168 21.50 -3.51 5.13
C THR A 168 21.24 -4.02 3.71
N THR A 169 21.72 -3.33 2.69
CA THR A 169 21.61 -3.82 1.31
C THR A 169 22.60 -4.96 1.06
N ALA A 170 22.41 -5.67 -0.04
CA ALA A 170 23.34 -6.72 -0.49
C ALA A 170 24.77 -6.22 -0.81
N ASP A 171 24.96 -4.91 -0.91
CA ASP A 171 26.27 -4.30 -1.15
C ASP A 171 26.91 -3.83 0.17
N GLY A 172 26.23 -4.05 1.31
CA GLY A 172 26.69 -3.69 2.65
C GLY A 172 26.31 -2.26 3.09
N ASP A 173 25.48 -1.56 2.32
CA ASP A 173 25.05 -0.20 2.67
C ASP A 173 23.97 -0.23 3.76
N GLU A 174 24.16 0.57 4.81
CA GLU A 174 23.14 0.84 5.81
C GLU A 174 22.23 1.99 5.34
N VAL A 175 20.94 1.71 5.16
CA VAL A 175 19.97 2.71 4.69
C VAL A 175 18.84 2.85 5.70
N THR A 176 18.73 4.03 6.32
CA THR A 176 17.61 4.37 7.20
C THR A 176 16.40 4.80 6.37
N LEU A 177 15.29 4.12 6.60
CA LEU A 177 14.04 4.25 5.87
C LEU A 177 12.88 4.59 6.81
N VAL A 178 11.94 5.37 6.28
CA VAL A 178 10.64 5.67 6.88
C VAL A 178 9.52 5.38 5.87
N ASP A 179 8.28 5.56 6.32
CA ASP A 179 7.08 5.25 5.55
C ASP A 179 7.12 5.82 4.12
N GLY A 180 6.70 5.00 3.15
CA GLY A 180 6.66 5.40 1.75
C GLY A 180 5.64 6.50 1.46
N GLY A 181 4.68 6.72 2.36
CA GLY A 181 3.62 7.70 2.25
C GLY A 181 4.10 9.15 2.25
N TYR A 182 5.31 9.41 2.74
CA TYR A 182 5.97 10.72 2.57
C TYR A 182 6.34 10.99 1.11
N CYS A 183 6.69 9.95 0.34
CA CYS A 183 7.03 10.05 -1.07
C CYS A 183 5.80 9.85 -1.96
N ALA A 184 5.15 8.70 -1.86
CA ALA A 184 3.98 8.33 -2.64
C ALA A 184 3.04 7.44 -1.82
N ASN A 185 2.09 8.06 -1.12
CA ASN A 185 1.03 7.36 -0.42
C ASN A 185 0.06 6.66 -1.39
N ASN A 186 -0.06 7.17 -2.62
CA ASN A 186 -0.62 6.44 -3.76
C ASN A 186 0.53 6.08 -4.74
N PRO A 187 0.91 4.79 -4.85
CA PRO A 187 2.09 4.39 -5.61
C PRO A 187 1.84 4.23 -7.13
N THR A 188 0.66 4.58 -7.63
CA THR A 188 0.23 4.28 -9.01
C THR A 188 1.16 4.88 -10.07
N LEU A 189 1.65 6.10 -9.85
CA LEU A 189 2.60 6.75 -10.78
C LEU A 189 3.91 5.99 -10.92
N TYR A 190 4.45 5.45 -9.81
CA TYR A 190 5.66 4.64 -9.86
C TYR A 190 5.42 3.32 -10.59
N ALA A 191 4.26 2.70 -10.37
CA ALA A 191 3.91 1.45 -11.05
C ALA A 191 3.76 1.65 -12.57
N ILE A 192 3.11 2.73 -13.02
CA ILE A 192 3.01 3.10 -14.44
C ILE A 192 4.39 3.45 -15.00
N ALA A 193 5.24 4.16 -14.26
CA ALA A 193 6.59 4.49 -14.71
C ALA A 193 7.44 3.23 -14.91
N ASP A 194 7.34 2.25 -14.02
CA ASP A 194 8.03 0.97 -14.16
C ASP A 194 7.56 0.21 -15.40
N ALA A 195 6.26 0.08 -15.61
CA ALA A 195 5.72 -0.60 -16.78
C ALA A 195 6.06 0.13 -18.10
N SER A 196 5.89 1.45 -18.14
CA SER A 196 6.06 2.22 -19.39
C SER A 196 7.51 2.54 -19.71
N ARG A 197 8.34 2.86 -18.71
CA ARG A 197 9.73 3.33 -18.93
C ARG A 197 10.77 2.26 -18.71
N ALA A 198 10.58 1.38 -17.72
CA ALA A 198 11.56 0.32 -17.48
C ALA A 198 11.33 -0.90 -18.38
N LEU A 199 10.06 -1.30 -18.57
CA LEU A 199 9.70 -2.41 -19.47
C LEU A 199 9.40 -1.97 -20.92
N GLY A 200 9.22 -0.67 -21.18
CA GLY A 200 8.93 -0.15 -22.52
C GLY A 200 7.53 -0.46 -23.04
N LEU A 201 6.58 -0.78 -22.15
CA LEU A 201 5.19 -1.03 -22.53
C LEU A 201 4.49 0.28 -22.91
N THR A 202 3.60 0.22 -23.91
CA THR A 202 2.83 1.42 -24.30
C THR A 202 1.66 1.63 -23.34
N HIS A 203 1.20 2.87 -23.19
CA HIS A 203 0.09 3.18 -22.28
C HIS A 203 -1.20 2.39 -22.62
N GLN A 204 -1.42 2.08 -23.89
CA GLN A 204 -2.57 1.30 -24.37
C GLN A 204 -2.54 -0.16 -23.91
N ASP A 205 -1.34 -0.68 -23.63
CA ASP A 205 -1.15 -2.05 -23.13
C ASP A 205 -1.49 -2.16 -21.64
N LEU A 206 -1.57 -1.05 -20.92
CA LEU A 206 -1.70 -1.05 -19.47
C LEU A 206 -3.17 -1.05 -19.04
N ARG A 207 -3.47 -1.84 -18.01
CA ARG A 207 -4.73 -1.77 -17.25
C ARG A 207 -4.40 -1.58 -15.78
N VAL A 208 -4.82 -0.47 -15.20
CA VAL A 208 -4.47 -0.11 -13.82
C VAL A 208 -5.70 -0.19 -12.94
N VAL A 209 -5.58 -0.89 -11.82
CA VAL A 209 -6.53 -0.86 -10.71
C VAL A 209 -5.84 -0.23 -9.51
N SER A 210 -6.25 0.97 -9.13
CA SER A 210 -5.73 1.70 -7.97
C SER A 210 -6.77 1.69 -6.84
N VAL A 211 -6.42 1.04 -5.73
CA VAL A 211 -7.32 0.85 -4.59
C VAL A 211 -6.82 1.68 -3.42
N GLY A 212 -7.72 2.51 -2.89
CA GLY A 212 -7.43 3.40 -1.78
C GLY A 212 -7.77 2.75 -0.47
N VAL A 213 -7.78 3.57 0.57
CA VAL A 213 -8.24 3.18 1.89
C VAL A 213 -9.54 3.88 2.28
N GLY A 214 -10.18 4.63 1.37
CA GLY A 214 -11.32 5.48 1.66
C GLY A 214 -10.95 6.79 2.38
N VAL A 215 -11.80 7.80 2.20
CA VAL A 215 -11.68 9.10 2.87
C VAL A 215 -12.76 9.20 3.95
N TYR A 216 -12.36 9.49 5.18
CA TYR A 216 -13.25 9.50 6.35
C TYR A 216 -13.10 10.78 7.16
N PRO A 217 -14.11 11.18 7.95
CA PRO A 217 -14.01 12.30 8.86
C PRO A 217 -13.02 11.99 9.97
N SER A 218 -12.28 13.00 10.43
CA SER A 218 -11.39 12.82 11.60
C SER A 218 -12.21 12.67 12.89
N PRO A 219 -11.76 11.85 13.85
CA PRO A 219 -12.37 11.78 15.18
C PRO A 219 -12.44 13.16 15.85
N LYS A 220 -13.58 13.50 16.45
CA LYS A 220 -13.77 14.78 17.13
C LYS A 220 -12.93 14.86 18.41
N LEU A 221 -12.29 16.01 18.63
CA LEU A 221 -11.67 16.35 19.90
C LEU A 221 -12.77 16.44 20.98
N SER A 222 -12.56 15.75 22.11
CA SER A 222 -13.44 15.94 23.27
C SER A 222 -13.27 17.37 23.79
N LYS A 223 -14.38 18.13 23.90
CA LYS A 223 -14.36 19.48 24.49
C LYS A 223 -13.87 19.49 25.96
N PHE A 224 -13.82 18.33 26.60
CA PHE A 224 -13.38 18.12 27.97
C PHE A 224 -11.96 17.52 28.11
N SER A 225 -11.22 17.26 27.02
CA SER A 225 -9.83 16.77 27.13
C SER A 225 -8.88 17.92 27.51
N LEU A 226 -8.84 18.19 28.81
CA LEU A 226 -8.07 19.23 29.49
C LEU A 226 -6.56 18.90 29.62
N MET A 227 -5.99 18.17 28.65
CA MET A 227 -4.60 17.71 28.73
C MET A 227 -3.86 18.09 27.45
N TYR A 228 -3.02 19.12 27.53
CA TYR A 228 -2.20 19.67 26.44
C TYR A 228 -1.52 18.58 25.59
N TRP A 229 -0.97 17.56 26.25
CA TRP A 229 -0.27 16.44 25.59
C TRP A 229 -1.18 15.55 24.74
N ALA A 230 -2.42 15.30 25.17
CA ALA A 230 -3.39 14.52 24.40
C ALA A 230 -3.82 15.29 23.13
N ASN A 231 -4.01 16.61 23.26
CA ASN A 231 -4.29 17.47 22.11
C ASN A 231 -3.10 17.54 21.15
N LYS A 232 -1.87 17.66 21.65
CA LYS A 232 -0.65 17.66 20.81
C LYS A 232 -0.47 16.35 20.05
N TYR A 233 -0.70 15.21 20.70
CA TYR A 233 -0.68 13.90 20.05
C TYR A 233 -1.74 13.82 18.95
N LEU A 234 -2.99 14.17 19.24
CA LEU A 234 -4.06 14.09 18.24
C LEU A 234 -3.82 15.05 17.06
N LEU A 235 -3.31 16.25 17.31
CA LEU A 235 -2.88 17.18 16.26
C LEU A 235 -1.77 16.59 15.39
N SER A 236 -0.79 15.90 15.98
CA SER A 236 0.26 15.23 15.20
C SER A 236 -0.28 14.08 14.33
N VAL A 237 -1.29 13.32 14.83
CA VAL A 237 -1.96 12.28 14.04
C VAL A 237 -2.72 12.91 12.87
N GLN A 238 -3.46 13.99 13.14
CA GLN A 238 -4.18 14.73 12.10
C GLN A 238 -3.24 15.33 11.06
N LEU A 239 -2.10 15.89 11.48
CA LEU A 239 -1.09 16.43 10.57
C LEU A 239 -0.52 15.34 9.67
N LEU A 240 -0.14 14.18 10.24
CA LEU A 240 0.33 13.04 9.47
C LEU A 240 -0.74 12.57 8.48
N GLN A 241 -1.98 12.34 8.93
CA GLN A 241 -3.08 11.91 8.08
C GLN A 241 -3.36 12.90 6.94
N LYS A 242 -3.34 14.21 7.22
CA LYS A 242 -3.48 15.24 6.19
C LYS A 242 -2.30 15.23 5.21
N THR A 243 -1.08 15.06 5.70
CA THR A 243 0.12 14.99 4.85
C THR A 243 0.02 13.81 3.87
N LEU A 244 -0.35 12.63 4.37
CA LEU A 244 -0.54 11.44 3.54
C LEU A 244 -1.70 11.60 2.56
N GLU A 245 -2.82 12.19 2.98
CA GLU A 245 -3.96 12.45 2.11
C GLU A 245 -3.61 13.47 1.00
N ILE A 246 -2.93 14.57 1.35
CA ILE A 246 -2.43 15.55 0.37
C ILE A 246 -1.52 14.84 -0.64
N ASN A 247 -0.63 13.96 -0.19
CA ASN A 247 0.23 13.19 -1.08
C ASN A 247 -0.59 12.27 -2.01
N THR A 248 -1.54 11.49 -1.47
CA THR A 248 -2.45 10.64 -2.27
C THR A 248 -3.19 11.43 -3.34
N GLN A 249 -3.81 12.56 -2.97
CA GLN A 249 -4.57 13.38 -3.91
C GLN A 249 -3.66 14.04 -4.95
N SER A 250 -2.48 14.52 -4.55
CA SER A 250 -1.50 15.11 -5.47
C SER A 250 -0.99 14.10 -6.49
N MET A 251 -0.67 12.87 -6.05
CA MET A 251 -0.23 11.79 -6.94
C MET A 251 -1.33 11.35 -7.91
N GLU A 252 -2.58 11.25 -7.45
CA GLU A 252 -3.70 10.91 -8.33
C GLU A 252 -3.96 12.03 -9.35
N GLN A 253 -3.93 13.31 -8.92
CA GLN A 253 -4.08 14.44 -9.82
C GLN A 253 -3.00 14.44 -10.90
N LEU A 254 -1.74 14.23 -10.53
CA LEU A 254 -0.63 14.12 -11.48
C LEU A 254 -0.80 12.92 -12.42
N ARG A 255 -1.24 11.76 -11.92
CA ARG A 255 -1.56 10.58 -12.74
C ARG A 255 -2.62 10.89 -13.78
N ALA A 256 -3.72 11.51 -13.37
CA ALA A 256 -4.81 11.87 -14.27
C ALA A 256 -4.39 12.86 -15.36
N ILE A 257 -3.43 13.75 -15.08
CA ILE A 257 -2.90 14.71 -16.06
C ILE A 257 -1.88 14.06 -17.00
N LEU A 258 -0.88 13.37 -16.45
CA LEU A 258 0.27 12.85 -17.20
C LEU A 258 -0.04 11.54 -17.94
N PHE A 259 -0.97 10.75 -17.42
CA PHE A 259 -1.29 9.39 -17.89
C PHE A 259 -2.79 9.22 -18.11
N LYS A 260 -3.44 10.25 -18.67
CA LYS A 260 -4.87 10.24 -19.02
C LYS A 260 -5.27 9.12 -19.98
N ASP A 261 -4.31 8.66 -20.78
CA ASP A 261 -4.43 7.64 -21.81
C ASP A 261 -4.14 6.22 -21.28
N VAL A 262 -3.72 6.08 -20.02
CA VAL A 262 -3.62 4.80 -19.33
C VAL A 262 -4.96 4.45 -18.73
N ALA A 263 -5.56 3.37 -19.22
CA ALA A 263 -6.83 2.85 -18.75
C ALA A 263 -6.75 2.48 -17.25
N THR A 264 -7.40 3.28 -16.40
CA THR A 264 -7.26 3.23 -14.94
C THR A 264 -8.61 3.23 -14.24
N VAL A 265 -8.83 2.28 -13.33
CA VAL A 265 -9.93 2.28 -12.36
C VAL A 265 -9.40 2.69 -10.99
N ARG A 266 -9.94 3.77 -10.42
CA ARG A 266 -9.62 4.21 -9.06
C ARG A 266 -10.80 3.92 -8.14
N ILE A 267 -10.59 3.13 -7.09
CA ILE A 267 -11.61 2.81 -6.08
C ILE A 267 -11.18 3.35 -4.72
N SER A 268 -11.77 4.47 -4.32
CA SER A 268 -11.59 5.08 -3.00
C SER A 268 -12.70 6.09 -2.76
N ASP A 269 -13.79 5.63 -2.16
CA ASP A 269 -14.93 6.49 -1.87
C ASP A 269 -14.68 7.41 -0.67
N THR A 270 -15.40 8.54 -0.66
CA THR A 270 -15.49 9.45 0.47
C THR A 270 -16.75 9.18 1.29
N PHE A 271 -16.58 9.10 2.61
CA PHE A 271 -17.65 8.90 3.57
C PHE A 271 -17.73 10.13 4.48
N GLU A 272 -18.87 10.81 4.51
CA GLU A 272 -19.03 12.07 5.24
C GLU A 272 -19.72 11.89 6.59
N GLN A 273 -20.34 10.73 6.82
CA GLN A 273 -21.16 10.51 8.01
C GLN A 273 -20.29 10.51 9.29
N PRO A 274 -20.67 11.24 10.35
CA PRO A 274 -19.87 11.33 11.58
C PRO A 274 -19.56 9.98 12.23
N GLU A 275 -20.46 9.00 12.12
CA GLU A 275 -20.29 7.63 12.61
C GLU A 275 -19.15 6.87 11.90
N MET A 276 -18.74 7.32 10.71
CA MET A 276 -17.60 6.77 9.97
C MET A 276 -16.26 7.37 10.42
N ALA A 277 -16.26 8.24 11.44
CA ALA A 277 -15.04 8.89 11.90
C ALA A 277 -14.01 7.86 12.41
N THR A 278 -12.82 7.93 11.81
CA THR A 278 -11.73 6.97 12.05
C THR A 278 -10.39 7.60 11.69
N ASP A 279 -9.29 7.00 12.17
CA ASP A 279 -7.93 7.44 11.90
C ASP A 279 -7.01 6.27 11.52
N LEU A 280 -5.72 6.55 11.32
CA LEU A 280 -4.72 5.57 10.92
C LEU A 280 -4.48 4.47 11.98
N PHE A 281 -4.88 4.69 13.23
CA PHE A 281 -4.63 3.83 14.40
C PHE A 281 -5.91 3.20 14.97
N GLU A 282 -7.00 3.19 14.20
CA GLU A 282 -8.23 2.51 14.59
C GLU A 282 -7.97 1.02 14.87
N HIS A 283 -8.54 0.52 15.96
CA HIS A 283 -8.36 -0.85 16.43
C HIS A 283 -9.66 -1.46 16.98
N ASP A 284 -10.78 -0.73 16.91
CA ASP A 284 -12.10 -1.30 17.13
C ASP A 284 -12.51 -2.16 15.92
N LEU A 285 -12.52 -3.48 16.13
CA LEU A 285 -12.89 -4.46 15.10
C LEU A 285 -14.30 -4.24 14.52
N LYS A 286 -15.24 -3.66 15.28
CA LYS A 286 -16.58 -3.38 14.76
C LYS A 286 -16.52 -2.29 13.69
N LYS A 287 -15.78 -1.22 13.96
CA LYS A 287 -15.55 -0.14 12.98
C LYS A 287 -14.74 -0.64 11.78
N LEU A 288 -13.65 -1.35 12.02
CA LEU A 288 -12.82 -1.90 10.94
C LEU A 288 -13.62 -2.86 10.04
N ASN A 289 -14.57 -3.61 10.59
CA ASN A 289 -15.49 -4.43 9.80
C ASN A 289 -16.45 -3.59 8.94
N ILE A 290 -16.90 -2.42 9.43
CA ILE A 290 -17.68 -1.48 8.61
C ILE A 290 -16.83 -0.95 7.45
N LEU A 291 -15.56 -0.60 7.68
CA LEU A 291 -14.65 -0.16 6.61
C LEU A 291 -14.54 -1.22 5.52
N ARG A 292 -14.39 -2.50 5.89
CA ARG A 292 -14.39 -3.61 4.93
C ARG A 292 -15.68 -3.70 4.13
N GLN A 293 -16.85 -3.60 4.77
CA GLN A 293 -18.14 -3.60 4.08
C GLN A 293 -18.24 -2.44 3.08
N ARG A 294 -17.82 -1.24 3.48
CA ARG A 294 -17.76 -0.09 2.57
C ARG A 294 -16.85 -0.32 1.37
N GLY A 295 -15.72 -1.01 1.55
CA GLY A 295 -14.86 -1.43 0.45
C GLY A 295 -15.59 -2.31 -0.57
N ARG A 296 -16.34 -3.31 -0.08
CA ARG A 296 -17.16 -4.19 -0.93
C ARG A 296 -18.23 -3.40 -1.69
N GLU A 297 -18.91 -2.47 -1.02
CA GLU A 297 -19.92 -1.60 -1.65
C GLU A 297 -19.31 -0.67 -2.71
N SER A 298 -18.12 -0.11 -2.45
CA SER A 298 -17.43 0.76 -3.41
C SER A 298 -17.04 0.04 -4.70
N PHE A 299 -16.71 -1.25 -4.63
CA PHE A 299 -16.41 -2.06 -5.82
C PHE A 299 -17.57 -2.05 -6.84
N ALA A 300 -18.82 -2.11 -6.36
CA ALA A 300 -19.99 -2.27 -7.23
C ALA A 300 -20.12 -1.16 -8.30
N LYS A 301 -19.67 0.06 -7.99
CA LYS A 301 -19.68 1.20 -8.94
C LYS A 301 -18.73 1.01 -10.13
N SER A 302 -17.71 0.15 -9.96
CA SER A 302 -16.65 -0.06 -10.94
C SER A 302 -16.64 -1.46 -11.53
N GLU A 303 -17.58 -2.35 -11.13
CA GLU A 303 -17.60 -3.76 -11.54
C GLU A 303 -17.59 -3.94 -13.06
N ALA A 304 -18.40 -3.18 -13.80
CA ALA A 304 -18.46 -3.27 -15.26
C ALA A 304 -17.12 -2.94 -15.93
N LEU A 305 -16.44 -1.89 -15.46
CA LEU A 305 -15.13 -1.48 -15.98
C LEU A 305 -14.03 -2.45 -15.56
N LEU A 306 -14.11 -3.00 -14.34
CA LEU A 306 -13.18 -4.04 -13.89
C LEU A 306 -13.33 -5.33 -14.69
N LYS A 307 -14.55 -5.72 -15.09
CA LYS A 307 -14.77 -6.84 -16.02
C LYS A 307 -14.02 -6.62 -17.33
N GLU A 308 -14.14 -5.44 -17.93
CA GLU A 308 -13.43 -5.09 -19.17
C GLU A 308 -11.89 -5.15 -19.02
N TYR A 309 -11.37 -4.79 -17.84
CA TYR A 309 -9.92 -4.70 -17.64
C TYR A 309 -9.28 -6.04 -17.25
N LEU A 310 -10.05 -6.91 -16.59
CA LEU A 310 -9.51 -8.11 -15.93
C LEU A 310 -9.96 -9.43 -16.57
N LEU A 311 -11.09 -9.48 -17.28
CA LEU A 311 -11.59 -10.71 -17.94
C LEU A 311 -11.35 -10.65 -19.45
#